data_AF-A0A6A1W0Y2-F1
#
_entry.id   AF-A0A6A1W0Y2-F1
#
_cell.length_a   1.000
_cell.length_b   1.000
_cell.length_c   1.000
_cell.angle_alpha   90.00
_cell.angle_beta   90.00
_cell.angle_gamma   90.00
#
_symmetry.space_group_name_H-M   'P 1'
#
loop_
_entity.id
_entity.type
_entity.pdbx_description
1 polymer ?
#
loop_
_entity_poly.entity_id
_entity_poly.type
_entity_poly.pdbx_seq_one_letter_code
_entity_poly.pdbx_strand_id
1 'polypeptide(L)'
;MAALQRTPISFQSTKSPPPARILRNTTHNLSFSSTFPSPKLQLRLAVVDGRGGPRMSVQAAGSYAVALADVAKANNTLDTTSGDIEKIEKIFSEEQVFKFFINPIIDPEKKRQMLDEISASANLQPFTTNFLNILVDSKRIDLIREIVKEFEGVYNKLTDTELAVVTSVVKLESQHLAQIAKQVQKMTGAKNVRIKTVIDPSLVAGFTVRYGSSGSKLIDMSVKKQLEEIADQLDLGDITIGV
;
A
#
# COMPACT_ATOMS: atom_id res chain seq x y z
N MET A 1 3.02 -87.82 -8.27
CA MET A 1 1.86 -88.18 -9.13
C MET A 1 0.64 -88.36 -8.26
N ALA A 2 -0.34 -87.46 -8.31
CA ALA A 2 -1.76 -87.68 -7.99
C ALA A 2 -2.53 -86.38 -8.32
N ALA A 3 -3.71 -86.52 -8.92
CA ALA A 3 -4.37 -85.53 -9.73
C ALA A 3 -5.58 -84.85 -9.04
N LEU A 4 -5.84 -83.60 -9.47
CA LEU A 4 -7.12 -82.97 -9.86
C LEU A 4 -8.43 -83.23 -9.06
N GLN A 5 -9.07 -82.14 -8.63
CA GLN A 5 -10.51 -81.80 -8.82
C GLN A 5 -10.73 -80.33 -8.38
N ARG A 6 -10.77 -79.35 -9.30
CA ARG A 6 -11.96 -78.62 -9.84
C ARG A 6 -12.99 -78.14 -8.81
N THR A 7 -13.19 -76.82 -8.67
CA THR A 7 -14.35 -76.00 -9.16
C THR A 7 -14.36 -74.57 -8.58
N PRO A 8 -15.08 -73.61 -9.20
CA PRO A 8 -14.75 -72.18 -9.23
C PRO A 8 -15.73 -71.28 -8.46
N ILE A 9 -15.31 -70.12 -7.93
CA ILE A 9 -16.24 -69.06 -7.49
C ILE A 9 -15.69 -67.67 -7.86
N SER A 10 -16.63 -66.81 -8.24
CA SER A 10 -16.60 -65.62 -9.08
C SER A 10 -16.00 -64.33 -8.49
N PHE A 11 -15.61 -63.45 -9.42
CA PHE A 11 -15.46 -62.00 -9.30
C PHE A 11 -16.63 -61.30 -8.61
N GLN A 12 -16.36 -60.26 -7.82
CA GLN A 12 -17.02 -58.94 -7.96
C GLN A 12 -16.36 -57.82 -7.11
N SER A 13 -15.75 -56.88 -7.82
CA SER A 13 -15.85 -55.41 -7.68
C SER A 13 -16.20 -54.82 -6.30
N THR A 14 -15.19 -54.36 -5.54
CA THR A 14 -15.39 -53.37 -4.48
C THR A 14 -15.40 -51.96 -5.06
N LYS A 15 -16.60 -51.47 -5.40
CA LYS A 15 -16.87 -50.06 -5.71
C LYS A 15 -17.26 -49.35 -4.40
N SER A 16 -16.57 -48.27 -4.10
CA SER A 16 -16.78 -47.35 -2.97
C SER A 16 -18.22 -46.81 -2.89
N PRO A 17 -18.85 -46.76 -1.70
CA PRO A 17 -20.11 -46.04 -1.49
C PRO A 17 -19.90 -44.57 -1.06
N PRO A 18 -20.81 -43.64 -1.42
CA PRO A 18 -20.75 -42.21 -1.09
C PRO A 18 -21.33 -41.89 0.32
N PRO A 19 -21.10 -40.68 0.87
CA PRO A 19 -21.45 -40.35 2.25
C PRO A 19 -22.96 -40.10 2.45
N ALA A 20 -23.53 -40.74 3.48
CA ALA A 20 -24.91 -40.54 3.92
C ALA A 20 -25.04 -39.32 4.84
N ARG A 21 -26.02 -38.48 4.49
CA ARG A 21 -26.48 -37.27 5.16
C ARG A 21 -27.12 -37.59 6.51
N ILE A 22 -26.53 -37.15 7.62
CA ILE A 22 -27.10 -37.31 8.97
C ILE A 22 -27.87 -36.04 9.34
N LEU A 23 -29.19 -36.14 9.34
CA LEU A 23 -30.13 -35.23 9.98
C LEU A 23 -30.66 -35.93 11.24
N ARG A 24 -30.31 -35.44 12.43
CA ARG A 24 -30.98 -35.79 13.68
C ARG A 24 -31.18 -34.53 14.51
N ASN A 25 -32.38 -33.98 14.42
CA ASN A 25 -32.91 -33.07 15.43
C ASN A 25 -33.55 -33.94 16.53
N THR A 26 -32.93 -33.96 17.70
CA THR A 26 -33.57 -34.42 18.94
C THR A 26 -33.94 -33.20 19.77
N THR A 27 -35.24 -32.94 19.83
CA THR A 27 -35.86 -31.96 20.72
C THR A 27 -35.87 -32.50 22.15
N HIS A 28 -35.05 -31.94 23.02
CA HIS A 28 -35.27 -32.01 24.46
C HIS A 28 -35.73 -30.64 24.95
N ASN A 29 -37.00 -30.63 25.37
CA ASN A 29 -37.71 -29.49 25.92
C ASN A 29 -37.29 -29.33 27.39
N LEU A 30 -36.50 -28.31 27.70
CA LEU A 30 -36.23 -27.89 29.08
C LEU A 30 -36.69 -26.45 29.23
N SER A 31 -37.85 -26.34 29.87
CA SER A 31 -38.49 -25.12 30.34
C SER A 31 -37.66 -24.47 31.45
N PHE A 32 -37.14 -23.27 31.18
CA PHE A 32 -36.77 -22.31 32.23
C PHE A 32 -37.39 -20.96 31.89
N SER A 33 -38.40 -20.59 32.66
CA SER A 33 -38.96 -19.25 32.73
C SER A 33 -37.98 -18.33 33.45
N SER A 34 -37.35 -17.41 32.74
CA SER A 34 -37.01 -16.09 33.30
C SER A 34 -36.80 -15.09 32.18
N THR A 35 -37.64 -14.07 32.22
CA THR A 35 -37.73 -12.95 31.30
C THR A 35 -36.48 -12.07 31.42
N PHE A 36 -35.61 -12.11 30.41
CA PHE A 36 -34.65 -11.03 30.17
C PHE A 36 -34.58 -10.73 28.65
N PRO A 37 -34.91 -9.51 28.20
CA PRO A 37 -34.76 -9.12 26.81
C PRO A 37 -33.28 -8.82 26.54
N SER A 38 -32.62 -9.68 25.76
CA SER A 38 -31.28 -9.41 25.24
C SER A 38 -31.39 -8.49 24.01
N PRO A 39 -30.69 -7.34 23.96
CA PRO A 39 -30.61 -6.55 22.75
C PRO A 39 -29.75 -7.32 21.73
N LYS A 40 -30.33 -7.65 20.59
CA LYS A 40 -29.60 -8.25 19.46
C LYS A 40 -28.64 -7.21 18.88
N LEU A 41 -27.41 -7.17 19.37
CA LEU A 41 -26.29 -6.54 18.68
C LEU A 41 -25.99 -7.34 17.42
N GLN A 42 -26.67 -6.99 16.33
CA GLN A 42 -26.28 -7.45 14.99
C GLN A 42 -24.97 -6.73 14.62
N LEU A 43 -23.84 -7.42 14.81
CA LEU A 43 -22.60 -7.04 14.14
C LEU A 43 -22.83 -7.18 12.64
N ARG A 44 -23.18 -6.07 11.98
CA ARG A 44 -23.21 -5.97 10.53
C ARG A 44 -21.75 -5.93 10.07
N LEU A 45 -21.15 -7.10 9.89
CA LEU A 45 -19.91 -7.23 9.14
C LEU A 45 -20.23 -6.74 7.72
N ALA A 46 -19.76 -5.54 7.37
CA ALA A 46 -19.80 -5.06 6.01
C ALA A 46 -18.87 -5.96 5.20
N VAL A 47 -19.43 -7.01 4.61
CA VAL A 47 -18.79 -7.77 3.54
C VAL A 47 -18.70 -6.81 2.35
N VAL A 48 -17.53 -6.17 2.22
CA VAL A 48 -17.13 -5.48 1.00
C VAL A 48 -16.94 -6.54 -0.06
N ASP A 49 -17.90 -6.55 -0.98
CA ASP A 49 -17.99 -7.44 -2.11
C ASP A 49 -16.95 -7.08 -3.19
N GLY A 50 -16.40 -8.11 -3.83
CA GLY A 50 -15.89 -8.06 -5.21
C GLY A 50 -14.54 -7.36 -5.48
N ARG A 51 -13.48 -8.19 -5.55
CA ARG A 51 -12.30 -8.19 -6.45
C ARG A 51 -11.00 -8.50 -5.68
N GLY A 52 -10.72 -9.79 -5.52
CA GLY A 52 -9.44 -10.31 -5.04
C GLY A 52 -8.33 -10.13 -6.06
N GLY A 53 -7.79 -8.91 -6.14
CA GLY A 53 -6.45 -8.59 -6.61
C GLY A 53 -5.61 -8.04 -5.45
N PRO A 54 -4.44 -7.40 -5.66
CA PRO A 54 -3.37 -7.10 -4.66
C PRO A 54 -3.75 -6.27 -3.41
N ARG A 55 -5.04 -6.05 -3.12
CA ARG A 55 -5.52 -5.34 -1.92
C ARG A 55 -5.08 -5.98 -0.61
N MET A 56 -4.92 -7.31 -0.56
CA MET A 56 -4.49 -8.00 0.67
C MET A 56 -3.01 -7.77 0.99
N SER A 57 -2.14 -7.69 -0.03
CA SER A 57 -0.72 -7.36 0.18
C SER A 57 -0.56 -5.90 0.61
N VAL A 58 -1.26 -4.99 -0.05
CA VAL A 58 -1.29 -3.57 0.28
C VAL A 58 -1.80 -3.33 1.70
N GLN A 59 -2.82 -4.05 2.15
CA GLN A 59 -3.34 -3.93 3.52
C GLN A 59 -2.34 -4.44 4.57
N ALA A 60 -1.62 -5.54 4.27
CA ALA A 60 -0.56 -6.04 5.13
C ALA A 60 0.61 -5.06 5.19
N ALA A 61 1.07 -4.56 4.05
CA ALA A 61 2.14 -3.57 3.96
C ALA A 61 1.80 -2.28 4.72
N GLY A 62 0.57 -1.78 4.58
CA GLY A 62 0.07 -0.63 5.35
C GLY A 62 0.10 -0.86 6.86
N SER A 63 -0.23 -2.07 7.32
CA SER A 63 -0.19 -2.42 8.75
C SER A 63 1.24 -2.43 9.29
N TYR A 64 2.21 -2.95 8.53
CA TYR A 64 3.64 -2.89 8.88
C TYR A 64 4.17 -1.45 8.89
N ALA A 65 3.77 -0.63 7.91
CA ALA A 65 4.16 0.77 7.83
C ALA A 65 3.64 1.58 9.03
N VAL A 66 2.38 1.37 9.44
CA VAL A 66 1.80 2.00 10.64
C VAL A 66 2.55 1.55 11.89
N ALA A 67 2.79 0.24 12.06
CA ALA A 67 3.53 -0.27 13.21
C ALA A 67 4.95 0.32 13.30
N LEU A 68 5.66 0.42 12.17
CA LEU A 68 6.99 1.03 12.12
C LEU A 68 6.94 2.52 12.49
N ALA A 69 5.95 3.25 11.99
CA ALA A 69 5.76 4.66 12.30
C ALA A 69 5.38 4.90 13.78
N ASP A 70 4.56 4.03 14.37
CA ASP A 70 4.19 4.09 15.78
C ASP A 70 5.41 3.86 16.70
N VAL A 71 6.26 2.89 16.36
CA VAL A 71 7.51 2.64 17.08
C VAL A 71 8.49 3.81 16.93
N ALA A 72 8.64 4.35 15.72
CA ALA A 72 9.48 5.52 15.48
C ALA A 72 8.98 6.76 16.24
N LYS A 73 7.66 6.93 16.34
CA LYS A 73 7.03 8.00 17.12
C LYS A 73 7.27 7.82 18.62
N ALA A 74 7.12 6.61 19.15
CA ALA A 74 7.39 6.32 20.56
C ALA A 74 8.85 6.62 20.95
N ASN A 75 9.78 6.39 20.02
CA ASN A 75 11.20 6.63 20.21
C ASN A 75 11.66 8.05 19.80
N ASN A 76 10.75 8.93 19.37
CA ASN A 76 11.05 10.27 18.82
C ASN A 76 12.11 10.26 17.69
N THR A 77 12.16 9.18 16.89
CA THR A 77 13.13 8.96 15.81
C THR A 77 12.47 9.00 14.43
N LEU A 78 11.37 9.75 14.28
CA LEU A 78 10.60 9.78 13.04
C LEU A 78 11.41 10.27 11.83
N ASP A 79 12.19 11.34 11.99
CA ASP A 79 12.96 11.93 10.90
C ASP A 79 14.20 11.10 10.53
N THR A 80 14.80 10.42 11.52
CA THR A 80 15.90 9.49 11.26
C THR A 80 15.39 8.23 10.57
N THR A 81 14.22 7.73 10.99
CA THR A 81 13.55 6.58 10.35
C THR A 81 13.17 6.88 8.90
N SER A 82 12.66 8.09 8.61
CA SER A 82 12.30 8.46 7.24
C SER A 82 13.54 8.49 6.34
N GLY A 83 14.66 9.04 6.82
CA GLY A 83 15.94 9.01 6.10
C GLY A 83 16.46 7.59 5.86
N ASP A 84 16.32 6.70 6.83
CA ASP A 84 16.68 5.29 6.67
C ASP A 84 15.81 4.56 5.64
N ILE A 85 14.50 4.83 5.64
CA ILE A 85 13.57 4.24 4.68
C ILE A 85 13.84 4.72 3.26
N GLU A 86 14.26 5.97 3.07
CA GLU A 86 14.70 6.46 1.75
C GLU A 86 15.99 5.77 1.27
N LYS A 87 16.91 5.42 2.17
CA LYS A 87 18.09 4.61 1.80
C LYS A 87 17.69 3.19 1.43
N ILE A 88 16.80 2.58 2.22
CA ILE A 88 16.24 1.25 1.96
C ILE A 88 15.55 1.25 0.59
N GLU A 89 14.74 2.26 0.27
CA GLU A 89 14.10 2.39 -1.05
C GLU A 89 15.12 2.31 -2.19
N LYS A 90 16.24 3.04 -2.07
CA LYS A 90 17.31 3.04 -3.08
C LYS A 90 17.95 1.67 -3.24
N ILE A 91 18.27 1.00 -2.13
CA ILE A 91 18.90 -0.33 -2.14
C ILE A 91 17.95 -1.38 -2.76
N PHE A 92 16.68 -1.38 -2.37
CA PHE A 92 15.68 -2.33 -2.88
C PHE A 92 15.11 -1.95 -4.25
N SER A 93 15.49 -0.79 -4.80
CA SER A 93 15.21 -0.43 -6.20
C SER A 93 16.04 -1.27 -7.16
N GLU A 94 17.23 -1.73 -6.74
CA GLU A 94 18.04 -2.67 -7.52
C GLU A 94 17.36 -4.04 -7.63
N GLU A 95 17.08 -4.46 -8.86
CA GLU A 95 16.32 -5.68 -9.11
C GLU A 95 17.08 -6.94 -8.67
N GLN A 96 18.41 -6.91 -8.72
CA GLN A 96 19.28 -8.01 -8.29
C GLN A 96 19.15 -8.25 -6.78
N VAL A 97 19.22 -7.17 -5.99
CA VAL A 97 19.06 -7.20 -4.53
C VAL A 97 17.66 -7.71 -4.17
N PHE A 98 16.63 -7.15 -4.82
CA PHE A 98 15.25 -7.56 -4.57
C PHE A 98 14.99 -9.04 -4.89
N LYS A 99 15.51 -9.55 -6.02
CA LYS A 99 15.39 -10.97 -6.41
C LYS A 99 16.11 -11.91 -5.43
N PHE A 100 17.26 -11.49 -4.90
CA PHE A 100 17.98 -12.26 -3.87
C PHE A 100 17.12 -12.46 -2.62
N PHE A 101 16.48 -11.40 -2.13
CA PHE A 101 15.66 -11.50 -0.92
C PHE A 101 14.35 -12.28 -1.12
N ILE A 102 13.73 -12.20 -2.30
CA ILE A 102 12.51 -12.96 -2.62
C ILE A 102 12.78 -14.46 -2.76
N ASN A 103 13.97 -14.86 -3.20
CA ASN A 103 14.25 -16.27 -3.49
C ASN A 103 14.13 -17.15 -2.22
N PRO A 104 13.19 -18.09 -2.15
CA PRO A 104 12.95 -18.92 -0.96
C PRO A 104 14.00 -20.01 -0.74
N ILE A 105 14.86 -20.28 -1.74
CA ILE A 105 15.89 -21.32 -1.69
C ILE A 105 17.07 -20.90 -0.79
N ILE A 106 17.26 -19.61 -0.60
CA ILE A 106 18.38 -19.06 0.16
C ILE A 106 18.07 -19.13 1.65
N ASP A 107 19.02 -19.67 2.42
CA ASP A 107 18.92 -19.79 3.87
C ASP A 107 18.58 -18.44 4.54
N PRO A 108 17.64 -18.40 5.49
CA PRO A 108 17.26 -17.15 6.16
C PRO A 108 18.42 -16.54 6.93
N GLU A 109 19.35 -17.35 7.45
CA GLU A 109 20.55 -16.87 8.15
C GLU A 109 21.49 -16.10 7.23
N LYS A 110 21.71 -16.58 5.99
CA LYS A 110 22.50 -15.87 4.98
C LYS A 110 21.86 -14.56 4.58
N LYS A 111 20.52 -14.52 4.51
CA LYS A 111 19.78 -13.29 4.24
C LYS A 111 19.94 -12.27 5.37
N ARG A 112 19.87 -12.69 6.63
CA ARG A 112 20.09 -11.81 7.79
C ARG A 112 21.50 -11.24 7.79
N GLN A 113 22.53 -12.07 7.58
CA GLN A 113 23.93 -11.61 7.53
C GLN A 113 24.14 -10.54 6.45
N MET A 114 23.66 -10.80 5.23
CA MET A 114 23.72 -9.81 4.14
C MET A 114 22.98 -8.52 4.49
N LEU A 115 21.85 -8.63 5.18
CA LEU A 115 21.05 -7.48 5.56
C LEU A 115 21.71 -6.66 6.69
N ASP A 116 22.41 -7.32 7.61
CA ASP A 116 23.23 -6.68 8.64
C ASP A 116 24.47 -5.98 8.03
N GLU A 117 25.09 -6.55 7.00
CA GLU A 117 26.18 -5.90 6.25
C GLU A 117 25.68 -4.66 5.48
N ILE A 118 24.51 -4.77 4.84
CA ILE A 118 23.86 -3.66 4.15
C ILE A 118 23.46 -2.56 5.15
N SER A 119 22.92 -2.93 6.30
CA SER A 119 22.48 -1.97 7.32
C SER A 119 23.66 -1.23 7.95
N ALA A 120 24.77 -1.92 8.20
CA ALA A 120 26.03 -1.33 8.64
C ALA A 120 26.59 -0.36 7.58
N SER A 121 26.59 -0.77 6.31
CA SER A 121 27.08 0.07 5.20
C SER A 121 26.22 1.34 5.01
N ALA A 122 24.90 1.23 5.18
CA ALA A 122 23.95 2.33 5.04
C ALA A 122 23.78 3.18 6.32
N ASN A 123 24.48 2.83 7.42
CA ASN A 123 24.33 3.43 8.74
C ASN A 123 22.85 3.56 9.15
N LEU A 124 22.13 2.44 9.11
CA LEU A 124 20.74 2.38 9.54
C LEU A 124 20.64 2.30 11.07
N GLN A 125 19.53 2.78 11.62
CA GLN A 125 19.24 2.62 13.03
C GLN A 125 19.07 1.14 13.44
N PRO A 126 19.35 0.81 14.71
CA PRO A 126 19.21 -0.58 15.19
C PRO A 126 17.76 -1.09 15.10
N PHE A 127 16.76 -0.22 15.25
CA PHE A 127 15.36 -0.62 15.14
C PHE A 127 14.92 -0.87 13.69
N THR A 128 15.43 -0.11 12.71
CA THR A 128 15.13 -0.35 11.28
C THR A 128 15.76 -1.67 10.84
N THR A 129 16.96 -1.97 11.31
CA THR A 129 17.63 -3.26 11.09
C THR A 129 16.83 -4.42 11.69
N ASN A 130 16.38 -4.29 12.95
CA ASN A 130 15.55 -5.31 13.59
C ASN A 130 14.22 -5.53 12.85
N PHE A 131 13.58 -4.44 12.41
CA PHE A 131 12.36 -4.52 11.61
C PHE A 131 12.58 -5.31 10.31
N LEU A 132 13.67 -5.05 9.59
CA LEU A 132 14.02 -5.80 8.38
C LEU A 132 14.28 -7.28 8.69
N ASN A 133 14.94 -7.60 9.81
CA ASN A 133 15.14 -8.99 10.25
C ASN A 133 13.81 -9.69 10.54
N ILE A 134 12.84 -9.01 11.16
CA ILE A 134 11.48 -9.55 11.36
C ILE A 134 10.77 -9.79 10.02
N LEU A 135 10.96 -8.94 9.01
CA LEU A 135 10.39 -9.15 7.68
C LEU A 135 10.98 -10.36 6.97
N VAL A 136 12.29 -10.61 7.13
CA VAL A 136 12.96 -11.82 6.62
C VAL A 136 12.40 -13.07 7.32
N ASP A 137 12.26 -13.03 8.63
CA ASP A 137 11.77 -14.15 9.45
C ASP A 137 10.32 -14.52 9.13
N SER A 138 9.49 -13.50 8.94
CA SER A 138 8.10 -13.66 8.53
C SER A 138 7.94 -14.02 7.04
N LYS A 139 9.04 -14.11 6.29
CA LYS A 139 9.07 -14.36 4.83
C LYS A 139 8.25 -13.34 4.01
N ARG A 140 8.11 -12.11 4.54
CA ARG A 140 7.31 -11.01 3.94
C ARG A 140 8.17 -9.89 3.37
N ILE A 141 9.42 -10.21 3.01
CA ILE A 141 10.38 -9.26 2.45
C ILE A 141 10.00 -8.81 1.03
N ASP A 142 9.16 -9.57 0.35
CA ASP A 142 8.56 -9.22 -0.95
C ASP A 142 7.75 -7.92 -0.87
N LEU A 143 7.12 -7.65 0.28
CA LEU A 143 6.30 -6.47 0.51
C LEU A 143 7.11 -5.20 0.83
N ILE A 144 8.45 -5.27 0.91
CA ILE A 144 9.27 -4.14 1.34
C ILE A 144 9.04 -2.88 0.50
N ARG A 145 8.87 -3.03 -0.82
CA ARG A 145 8.60 -1.90 -1.72
C ARG A 145 7.23 -1.26 -1.48
N GLU A 146 6.23 -2.06 -1.09
CA GLU A 146 4.91 -1.55 -0.71
C GLU A 146 4.96 -0.88 0.66
N ILE A 147 5.67 -1.48 1.63
CA ILE A 147 5.84 -0.93 2.99
C ILE A 147 6.50 0.45 2.94
N VAL A 148 7.56 0.62 2.13
CA VAL A 148 8.27 1.90 1.96
C VAL A 148 7.32 3.00 1.45
N LYS A 149 6.50 2.69 0.44
CA LYS A 149 5.53 3.64 -0.13
C LYS A 149 4.43 4.01 0.87
N GLU A 150 3.88 3.02 1.56
CA GLU A 150 2.86 3.25 2.59
C GLU A 150 3.43 4.05 3.76
N PHE A 151 4.69 3.80 4.14
CA PHE A 151 5.36 4.55 5.20
C PHE A 151 5.49 6.03 4.86
N GLU A 152 5.87 6.40 3.63
CA GLU A 152 5.91 7.80 3.21
C GLU A 152 4.54 8.48 3.40
N GLY A 153 3.45 7.77 3.06
CA GLY A 153 2.09 8.23 3.28
C GLY A 153 1.73 8.39 4.76
N VAL A 154 2.13 7.44 5.62
CA VAL A 154 1.90 7.50 7.07
C VAL A 154 2.71 8.62 7.71
N TYR A 155 3.98 8.79 7.33
CA TYR A 155 4.84 9.87 7.81
C TYR A 155 4.25 11.25 7.49
N ASN A 156 3.78 11.44 6.26
CA ASN A 156 3.12 12.68 5.84
C ASN A 156 1.85 12.98 6.68
N LYS A 157 1.05 11.96 6.99
CA LYS A 157 -0.12 12.10 7.87
C LYS A 157 0.25 12.43 9.31
N LEU A 158 1.32 11.84 9.84
CA LEU A 158 1.74 12.07 11.24
C LEU A 158 2.37 13.45 11.45
N THR A 159 3.05 13.97 10.43
CA THR A 159 3.74 15.27 10.49
C THR A 159 2.88 16.43 10.01
N ASP A 160 1.63 16.18 9.60
CA ASP A 160 0.79 17.14 8.87
C ASP A 160 1.54 17.76 7.67
N THR A 161 2.39 16.95 7.02
CA THR A 161 3.17 17.35 5.85
C THR A 161 2.42 16.97 4.60
N GLU A 162 2.21 17.93 3.71
CA GLU A 162 1.57 17.69 2.44
C GLU A 162 2.59 17.54 1.31
N LEU A 163 2.43 16.49 0.52
CA LEU A 163 3.23 16.27 -0.67
C LEU A 163 2.68 17.11 -1.84
N ALA A 164 3.51 17.98 -2.40
CA ALA A 164 3.21 18.73 -3.61
C ALA A 164 4.15 18.30 -4.74
N VAL A 165 3.59 17.82 -5.85
CA VAL A 165 4.35 17.49 -7.06
C VAL A 165 4.27 18.66 -8.01
N VAL A 166 5.40 19.32 -8.23
CA VAL A 166 5.52 20.47 -9.15
C VAL A 166 6.12 19.98 -10.45
N THR A 167 5.36 20.07 -11.53
CA THR A 167 5.82 19.72 -12.89
C THR A 167 6.13 20.99 -13.65
N SER A 168 7.34 21.13 -14.19
CA SER A 168 7.76 22.30 -14.96
C SER A 168 8.60 21.90 -16.17
N VAL A 169 8.67 22.78 -17.17
CA VAL A 169 9.52 22.62 -18.36
C VAL A 169 10.99 22.71 -18.01
N VAL A 170 11.31 23.56 -17.03
CA VAL A 170 12.68 23.90 -16.64
C VAL A 170 12.87 23.60 -15.16
N LYS A 171 14.12 23.31 -14.76
CA LYS A 171 14.46 23.20 -13.35
C LYS A 171 14.20 24.54 -12.65
N LEU A 172 13.24 24.55 -11.74
CA LEU A 172 12.89 25.73 -10.94
C LEU A 172 14.00 26.06 -9.93
N GLU A 173 14.24 27.35 -9.73
CA GLU A 173 15.12 27.85 -8.68
C GLU A 173 14.50 27.63 -7.29
N SER A 174 15.34 27.47 -6.26
CA SER A 174 14.91 27.28 -4.87
C SER A 174 14.00 28.40 -4.36
N GLN A 175 14.19 29.64 -4.84
CA GLN A 175 13.35 30.78 -4.49
C GLN A 175 11.88 30.58 -4.95
N HIS A 176 11.69 30.14 -6.18
CA HIS A 176 10.36 29.86 -6.74
C HIS A 176 9.69 28.68 -6.04
N LEU A 177 10.47 27.62 -5.74
CA LEU A 177 9.96 26.48 -4.97
C LEU A 177 9.49 26.89 -3.57
N ALA A 178 10.23 27.78 -2.89
CA ALA A 178 9.83 28.29 -1.58
C ALA A 178 8.55 29.15 -1.65
N GLN A 179 8.36 29.93 -2.71
CA GLN A 179 7.12 30.69 -2.94
C GLN A 179 5.94 29.75 -3.18
N ILE A 180 6.12 28.72 -4.02
CA ILE A 180 5.10 27.70 -4.27
C ILE A 180 4.75 26.96 -2.98
N ALA A 181 5.75 26.56 -2.18
CA ALA A 181 5.52 25.92 -0.88
C ALA A 181 4.65 26.78 0.03
N LYS A 182 4.97 28.07 0.17
CA LYS A 182 4.18 29.02 0.99
C LYS A 182 2.75 29.15 0.49
N GLN A 183 2.56 29.19 -0.83
CA GLN A 183 1.22 29.30 -1.41
C GLN A 183 0.40 28.03 -1.18
N VAL A 184 1.01 26.85 -1.39
CA VAL A 184 0.36 25.56 -1.10
C VAL A 184 0.01 25.47 0.39
N GLN A 185 0.94 25.80 1.29
CA GLN A 185 0.70 25.86 2.75
C GLN A 185 -0.51 26.74 3.11
N LYS A 186 -0.62 27.93 2.50
CA LYS A 186 -1.78 28.82 2.72
C LYS A 186 -3.09 28.22 2.23
N MET A 187 -3.07 27.53 1.09
CA MET A 187 -4.27 26.94 0.48
C MET A 187 -4.74 25.67 1.20
N THR A 188 -3.82 24.91 1.79
CA THR A 188 -4.15 23.63 2.41
C THR A 188 -4.19 23.65 3.93
N GLY A 189 -3.55 24.66 4.55
CA GLY A 189 -3.43 24.75 6.00
C GLY A 189 -2.46 23.73 6.61
N ALA A 190 -1.67 23.04 5.78
CA ALA A 190 -0.68 22.07 6.24
C ALA A 190 0.48 22.75 6.99
N LYS A 191 1.04 22.08 8.00
CA LYS A 191 2.18 22.60 8.77
C LYS A 191 3.43 22.68 7.90
N ASN A 192 3.68 21.62 7.12
CA ASN A 192 4.83 21.50 6.24
C ASN A 192 4.38 21.08 4.83
N VAL A 193 5.15 21.47 3.81
CA VAL A 193 4.92 21.05 2.44
C VAL A 193 6.23 20.50 1.87
N ARG A 194 6.20 19.24 1.44
CA ARG A 194 7.32 18.58 0.76
C ARG A 194 7.10 18.66 -0.74
N ILE A 195 8.01 19.35 -1.43
CA ILE A 195 7.92 19.50 -2.89
C ILE A 195 8.75 18.42 -3.59
N LYS A 196 8.13 17.65 -4.48
CA LYS A 196 8.80 16.81 -5.47
C LYS A 196 8.74 17.53 -6.82
N THR A 197 9.90 17.80 -7.43
CA THR A 197 9.97 18.45 -8.74
C THR A 197 10.09 17.41 -9.85
N VAL A 198 9.28 17.58 -10.90
CA VAL A 198 9.29 16.73 -12.10
C VAL A 198 9.49 17.64 -13.30
N ILE A 199 10.38 17.26 -14.22
CA ILE A 199 10.61 18.00 -15.45
C ILE A 199 9.84 17.30 -16.57
N ASP A 200 8.90 18.01 -17.18
CA ASP A 200 8.16 17.52 -18.33
C ASP A 200 8.30 18.52 -19.49
N PRO A 201 9.06 18.16 -20.55
CA PRO A 201 9.29 19.02 -21.71
C PRO A 201 8.06 19.16 -22.62
N SER A 202 6.99 18.38 -22.38
CA SER A 202 5.74 18.47 -23.17
C SER A 202 4.96 19.76 -22.87
N LEU A 203 5.23 20.39 -21.74
CA LEU A 203 4.69 21.69 -21.37
C LEU A 203 5.43 22.77 -22.18
N VAL A 204 4.68 23.66 -22.86
CA VAL A 204 5.27 24.74 -23.66
C VAL A 204 5.91 25.81 -22.77
N ALA A 205 5.21 26.20 -21.70
CA ALA A 205 5.68 27.14 -20.69
C ALA A 205 4.79 27.07 -19.43
N GLY A 206 5.37 27.44 -18.28
CA GLY A 206 4.69 27.46 -16.98
C GLY A 206 4.98 26.24 -16.10
N PHE A 207 4.11 26.01 -15.12
CA PHE A 207 4.21 24.88 -14.20
C PHE A 207 2.82 24.39 -13.75
N THR A 208 2.75 23.13 -13.34
CA THR A 208 1.55 22.55 -12.71
C THR A 208 1.90 22.04 -11.32
N VAL A 209 1.01 22.23 -10.36
CA VAL A 209 1.19 21.77 -8.98
C VAL A 209 0.07 20.80 -8.64
N ARG A 210 0.42 19.56 -8.33
CA ARG A 210 -0.51 18.54 -7.84
C ARG A 210 -0.30 18.36 -6.35
N TYR A 211 -1.37 18.45 -5.55
CA TYR A 211 -1.32 18.31 -4.10
C TYR A 211 -2.59 17.63 -3.55
N GLY A 212 -2.59 17.34 -2.25
CA GLY A 212 -3.64 16.59 -1.55
C GLY A 212 -3.31 15.11 -1.36
N SER A 213 -3.95 14.50 -0.35
CA SER A 213 -3.68 13.12 0.10
C SER A 213 -3.86 12.01 -0.95
N SER A 214 -4.53 12.32 -2.06
CA SER A 214 -4.70 11.43 -3.23
C SER A 214 -4.31 12.11 -4.55
N GLY A 215 -3.64 13.26 -4.50
CA GLY A 215 -3.28 14.04 -5.69
C GLY A 215 -4.48 14.59 -6.48
N SER A 216 -5.63 14.76 -5.83
CA SER A 216 -6.87 15.20 -6.48
C SER A 216 -6.92 16.68 -6.82
N LYS A 217 -6.12 17.51 -6.13
CA LYS A 217 -6.07 18.95 -6.37
C LYS A 217 -4.93 19.25 -7.33
N LEU A 218 -5.27 19.88 -8.45
CA LEU A 218 -4.33 20.27 -9.48
C LEU A 218 -4.49 21.76 -9.75
N ILE A 219 -3.40 22.50 -9.58
CA ILE A 219 -3.28 23.89 -10.04
C ILE A 219 -2.47 23.85 -11.32
N ASP A 220 -3.11 24.19 -12.43
CA ASP A 220 -2.44 24.35 -13.71
C ASP A 220 -2.22 25.85 -13.97
N MET A 221 -0.94 26.24 -14.08
CA MET A 221 -0.51 27.57 -14.49
C MET A 221 0.34 27.49 -15.78
N SER A 222 0.03 26.53 -16.65
CA SER A 222 0.64 26.43 -17.97
C SER A 222 0.06 27.47 -18.92
N VAL A 223 0.90 27.91 -19.87
CA VAL A 223 0.48 28.85 -20.92
C VAL A 223 -0.61 28.24 -21.80
N LYS A 224 -0.61 26.92 -21.97
CA LYS A 224 -1.66 26.19 -22.69
C LYS A 224 -3.04 26.51 -22.11
N LYS A 225 -3.19 26.41 -20.79
CA LYS A 225 -4.46 26.71 -20.12
C LYS A 225 -4.86 28.18 -20.25
N GLN A 226 -3.90 29.11 -20.18
CA GLN A 226 -4.20 30.53 -20.37
C GLN A 226 -4.71 30.82 -21.78
N LEU A 227 -4.15 30.14 -22.81
CA LEU A 227 -4.64 30.27 -24.19
C LEU A 227 -6.02 29.65 -24.38
N GLU A 228 -6.30 28.51 -23.74
CA GLU A 228 -7.64 27.90 -23.73
C GLU A 228 -8.67 28.84 -23.07
N GLU A 229 -8.34 29.43 -21.92
CA GLU A 229 -9.24 30.40 -21.24
C GLU A 229 -9.52 31.65 -22.10
N ILE A 230 -8.53 32.12 -22.88
CA ILE A 230 -8.74 33.23 -23.81
C ILE A 230 -9.60 32.80 -25.00
N ALA A 231 -9.38 31.61 -25.56
CA ALA A 231 -10.17 31.08 -26.66
C ALA A 231 -11.65 30.92 -26.26
N ASP A 232 -11.90 30.36 -25.06
CA ASP A 232 -13.26 30.20 -24.52
C ASP A 232 -13.97 31.55 -24.32
N GLN A 233 -13.25 32.59 -23.89
CA GLN A 233 -13.81 33.94 -23.74
C GLN A 233 -14.19 34.56 -25.09
N LEU A 234 -13.46 34.26 -26.15
CA LEU A 234 -13.75 34.77 -27.50
C LEU A 234 -14.93 34.01 -28.13
N ASP A 235 -15.02 32.70 -27.96
CA ASP A 235 -16.15 31.89 -28.44
C ASP A 235 -17.50 32.30 -27.81
N LEU A 236 -17.48 32.75 -26.54
CA LEU A 236 -18.68 33.26 -25.85
C LEU A 236 -19.09 34.67 -26.30
N GLY A 237 -18.21 35.41 -26.99
CA GLY A 237 -18.47 36.76 -27.51
C GLY A 237 -19.34 36.81 -28.76
N ASP A 238 -19.48 35.69 -29.48
CA ASP A 238 -20.23 35.59 -30.74
C ASP A 238 -21.73 35.26 -30.55
N ILE A 239 -22.25 35.33 -29.32
CA ILE A 239 -23.69 35.19 -29.06
C ILE A 239 -24.39 36.48 -29.49
N THR A 240 -24.95 36.44 -30.69
CA THR A 240 -25.91 37.38 -31.30
C THR A 240 -26.68 38.24 -30.30
N ILE A 241 -26.34 39.52 -30.24
CA ILE A 241 -27.25 40.57 -29.75
C ILE A 241 -28.33 40.70 -30.81
N GLY A 242 -29.47 40.04 -30.56
CA GLY A 242 -30.67 40.16 -31.38
C GLY A 242 -31.15 41.62 -31.39
N VAL A 243 -31.06 42.23 -32.56
CA VAL A 243 -31.76 43.45 -32.97
C VAL A 243 -33.26 43.18 -33.05
#